data_AF-A0A970HJ78-F1
#
_entry.id   AF-A0A970HJ78-F1
#
_cell.length_a   1.000
_cell.length_b   1.000
_cell.length_c   1.000
_cell.angle_alpha   90.00
_cell.angle_beta   90.00
_cell.angle_gamma   90.00
#
_symmetry.space_group_name_H-M   'P 1'
#
loop_
_entity.id
_entity.type
_entity.pdbx_description
1 polymer ?
#
loop_
_entity_poly.entity_id
_entity_poly.type
_entity_poly.pdbx_seq_one_letter_code
_entity_poly.pdbx_strand_id
1 'polypeptide(L)' 'MARIKAYRRRRRHSATRLSAFVGRRVEITTPYGNVVGMLQSVSPGYVTVTNEDGTHFVRVASVCWIRPEETTPLA' A
#
# COMPACT_ATOMS: atom_id res chain seq x y z
N MET A 1 -21.96 -27.12 -5.97
CA MET A 1 -21.40 -25.75 -6.11
C MET A 1 -20.63 -25.39 -4.84
N ALA A 2 -19.30 -25.47 -4.86
CA ALA A 2 -18.48 -25.15 -3.70
C ALA A 2 -18.39 -23.64 -3.49
N ARG A 3 -18.99 -23.13 -2.40
CA ARG A 3 -18.84 -21.73 -1.99
C ARG A 3 -17.40 -21.52 -1.54
N ILE A 4 -16.60 -20.88 -2.38
CA ILE A 4 -15.25 -20.43 -2.02
C ILE A 4 -15.41 -19.40 -0.89
N LYS A 5 -15.26 -19.83 0.37
CA LYS A 5 -15.06 -18.93 1.51
C LYS A 5 -13.65 -18.35 1.39
N ALA A 6 -13.50 -17.28 0.62
CA ALA A 6 -12.24 -16.57 0.45
C ALA A 6 -11.76 -15.99 1.80
N TYR A 7 -10.91 -16.75 2.48
CA TYR A 7 -9.90 -16.38 3.45
C TYR A 7 -9.88 -14.91 3.94
N ARG A 8 -10.78 -14.58 4.88
CA ARG A 8 -10.78 -13.30 5.60
C ARG A 8 -9.55 -13.10 6.53
N ARG A 9 -8.73 -14.13 6.77
CA ARG A 9 -7.57 -14.09 7.69
C ARG A 9 -6.28 -13.55 7.09
N ARG A 10 -6.08 -13.56 5.76
CA ARG A 10 -4.80 -13.13 5.14
C ARG A 10 -4.57 -11.61 5.09
N ARG A 11 -5.62 -10.78 5.21
CA ARG A 11 -5.52 -9.32 5.01
C ARG A 11 -4.98 -8.50 6.19
N ARG A 12 -4.93 -9.06 7.42
CA ARG A 12 -4.39 -8.33 8.58
C ARG A 12 -2.87 -8.25 8.55
N HIS A 13 -2.19 -9.33 8.17
CA HIS A 13 -0.72 -9.38 8.21
C HIS A 13 -0.05 -8.43 7.21
N SER A 14 -0.69 -8.14 6.07
CA SER A 14 -0.16 -7.19 5.09
C SER A 14 -0.22 -5.75 5.60
N ALA A 15 -1.32 -5.33 6.23
CA ALA A 15 -1.44 -3.98 6.78
C ALA A 15 -0.40 -3.69 7.87
N THR A 16 -0.14 -4.66 8.76
CA THR A 16 0.87 -4.52 9.83
C THR A 16 2.30 -4.44 9.30
N ARG A 17 2.61 -5.06 8.16
CA ARG A 17 3.93 -4.92 7.52
C ARG A 17 4.03 -3.60 6.75
N LEU A 18 2.94 -3.18 6.12
CA LEU A 18 2.88 -1.92 5.37
C LEU A 18 3.00 -0.70 6.29
N SER A 19 2.49 -0.77 7.53
CA SER A 19 2.63 0.32 8.49
C SER A 19 4.08 0.66 8.83
N ALA A 20 5.03 -0.27 8.65
CA ALA A 20 6.46 0.00 8.83
C ALA A 20 7.06 0.97 7.80
N PHE A 21 6.34 1.22 6.69
CA PHE A 21 6.76 2.14 5.63
C PHE A 21 6.03 3.49 5.69
N VAL A 22 5.19 3.73 6.71
CA VAL A 22 4.58 5.06 6.91
C VAL A 22 5.69 6.09 7.10
N GLY A 23 5.54 7.25 6.44
CA GLY A 23 6.56 8.30 6.36
C GLY A 23 7.65 8.06 5.32
N ARG A 24 7.60 6.95 4.56
CA ARG A 24 8.55 6.70 3.46
C ARG A 24 7.92 6.99 2.11
N ARG A 25 8.76 7.36 1.15
CA ARG A 25 8.36 7.45 -0.26
C ARG A 25 8.14 6.03 -0.80
N VAL A 26 7.01 5.82 -1.46
CA VAL A 26 6.58 4.55 -2.03
C VAL A 26 6.06 4.76 -3.45
N GLU A 27 6.26 3.76 -4.29
CA GLU A 27 5.54 3.58 -5.54
C GLU A 27 4.49 2.48 -5.36
N ILE A 28 3.25 2.80 -5.67
CA ILE A 28 2.10 1.88 -5.60
C ILE A 28 1.59 1.64 -7.01
N THR A 29 1.73 0.41 -7.49
CA THR A 29 1.20 0.00 -8.79
C THR A 29 -0.23 -0.53 -8.64
N THR A 30 -1.14 0.03 -9.42
CA THR A 30 -2.54 -0.40 -9.54
C THR A 30 -2.87 -0.74 -11.00
N PRO A 31 -3.98 -1.43 -11.28
CA PRO A 31 -4.44 -1.67 -12.66
C PRO A 31 -4.70 -0.39 -13.46
N TYR A 32 -4.87 0.75 -12.79
CA TYR A 32 -5.19 2.04 -13.41
C TYR A 32 -3.94 2.94 -13.58
N GLY A 33 -2.78 2.46 -13.14
CA GLY A 33 -1.53 3.23 -13.16
C GLY A 33 -0.79 3.21 -11.82
N ASN A 34 0.28 3.99 -11.75
CA ASN A 34 1.14 4.08 -10.58
C ASN A 34 0.86 5.35 -9.78
N VAL A 35 0.96 5.24 -8.46
CA VAL A 35 0.93 6.38 -7.53
C VAL A 35 2.27 6.42 -6.81
N VAL A 36 2.99 7.53 -6.97
CA VAL A 36 4.30 7.74 -6.32
C VAL A 36 4.17 8.88 -5.32
N GLY A 37 4.57 8.65 -4.08
CA GLY A 37 4.54 9.69 -3.04
C GLY A 37 4.84 9.16 -1.65
N MET A 38 4.63 9.99 -0.63
CA MET A 38 4.85 9.61 0.76
C MET A 38 3.66 8.83 1.32
N LEU A 39 3.91 7.64 1.87
CA LEU A 39 2.89 6.84 2.54
C LEU A 39 2.51 7.48 3.88
N GLN A 40 1.31 8.03 3.99
CA GLN A 40 0.85 8.73 5.20
C GLN A 40 0.15 7.80 6.19
N SER A 41 -0.67 6.88 5.70
CA SER A 41 -1.40 5.97 6.58
C SER A 41 -1.72 4.64 5.89
N VAL A 42 -1.87 3.62 6.73
CA VAL A 42 -2.25 2.27 6.31
C VAL A 42 -3.46 1.83 7.11
N SER A 43 -4.52 1.47 6.41
CA SER A 43 -5.73 0.88 6.95
C SER A 43 -5.95 -0.50 6.32
N PRO A 44 -6.75 -1.39 6.94
CA PRO A 44 -7.00 -2.73 6.39
C PRO A 44 -7.63 -2.74 4.98
N GLY A 45 -8.28 -1.65 4.57
CA GLY A 45 -8.95 -1.52 3.27
C GLY A 45 -8.27 -0.57 2.28
N TYR A 46 -7.43 0.35 2.76
CA TYR A 46 -6.83 1.40 1.93
C TYR A 46 -5.53 1.90 2.52
N VAL A 47 -4.74 2.58 1.70
CA VAL A 47 -3.58 3.37 2.10
C VAL A 47 -3.75 4.79 1.58
N THR A 48 -3.11 5.74 2.25
CA THR A 48 -3.06 7.14 1.78
C THR A 48 -1.65 7.50 1.38
N VAL A 49 -1.50 8.04 0.19
CA VAL A 49 -0.21 8.51 -0.35
C VAL A 49 -0.35 9.98 -0.71
N THR A 50 0.60 10.80 -0.29
CA THR A 50 0.60 12.24 -0.64
C THR A 50 1.76 12.56 -1.56
N ASN A 51 1.47 13.29 -2.62
CA ASN A 51 2.44 13.83 -3.56
C ASN A 51 2.07 15.29 -3.91
N GLU A 52 2.68 15.82 -4.96
CA GLU A 52 2.50 17.20 -5.45
C GLU A 52 1.07 17.45 -5.95
N ASP A 53 0.40 16.41 -6.47
CA ASP A 53 -0.97 16.46 -6.96
C ASP A 53 -2.02 16.37 -5.83
N GLY A 54 -1.57 16.11 -4.60
CA GLY A 54 -2.41 16.01 -3.42
C GLY A 54 -2.40 14.63 -2.76
N THR A 55 -3.50 14.28 -2.10
CA THR A 55 -3.61 13.03 -1.34
C THR A 55 -4.45 12.00 -2.09
N HIS A 56 -3.84 10.86 -2.35
CA HIS A 56 -4.40 9.72 -3.06
C HIS A 56 -4.88 8.66 -2.08
N PHE A 57 -6.11 8.20 -2.25
CA PHE A 57 -6.68 7.08 -1.52
C PHE A 57 -6.63 5.81 -2.38
N VAL A 58 -5.75 4.87 -2.04
CA VAL A 58 -5.56 3.64 -2.81
C VAL A 58 -6.14 2.46 -2.05
N ARG A 59 -7.12 1.77 -2.64
CA ARG A 59 -7.67 0.54 -2.05
C ARG A 59 -6.64 -0.58 -2.08
N VAL A 60 -6.36 -1.20 -0.93
CA VAL A 60 -5.42 -2.34 -0.83
C VAL A 60 -5.85 -3.51 -1.72
N ALA A 61 -7.16 -3.69 -1.95
CA ALA A 61 -7.68 -4.72 -2.85
C ALA A 61 -7.34 -4.48 -4.34
N SER A 62 -6.98 -3.26 -4.71
CA SER A 62 -6.61 -2.85 -6.07
C SER A 62 -5.09 -2.68 -6.23
N VAL A 63 -4.32 -2.95 -5.17
CA VAL A 63 -2.85 -2.83 -5.21
C VAL A 63 -2.25 -4.10 -5.78
N CYS A 64 -1.47 -3.95 -6.84
CA CYS A 64 -0.68 -5.03 -7.42
C CYS A 64 0.67 -5.14 -6.71
N TRP A 65 1.33 -4.01 -6.44
CA TRP A 65 2.64 -3.96 -5.80
C TRP A 65 2.85 -2.66 -5.01
N ILE A 66 3.65 -2.71 -3.95
CA ILE A 66 4.14 -1.53 -3.22
C ILE A 66 5.65 -1.65 -3.11
N ARG A 67 6.37 -0.69 -3.69
CA ARG A 67 7.82 -0.60 -3.61
C ARG A 67 8.20 0.61 -2.75
N PRO A 68 8.76 0.42 -1.54
CA PRO A 68 9.41 1.53 -0.85
C PRO A 68 10.66 1.94 -1.62
N GLU A 69 10.93 3.24 -1.67
CA GLU A 69 12.22 3.72 -2.14
C GLU A 69 13.30 3.19 -1.17
N GLU A 70 14.34 2.56 -1.72
CA GLU A 70 15.43 2.03 -0.90
C GLU A 70 16.06 3.21 -0.15
N THR A 71 15.90 3.20 1.18
CA THR A 71 16.77 3.98 2.03
C THR A 71 18.10 3.26 1.97
N THR A 72 18.98 3.67 1.05
CA THR A 72 20.40 3.33 1.16
C THR A 72 20.79 3.65 2.60
N PRO A 73 21.17 2.66 3.43
CA PRO A 73 21.67 2.99 4.75
C PRO A 73 22.86 3.91 4.53
N LEU A 74 22.82 5.11 5.12
CA LEU A 74 23.99 5.97 5.18
C LEU A 74 25.09 5.15 5.85
N ALA A 75 26.10 4.80 5.05
CA ALA A 75 27.29 4.06 5.49
C ALA A 75 28.09 4.86 6.51
#